data_AF-S4RUY4-F1
#
_entry.id   AF-S4RUY4-F1
#
_cell.length_a   1.000
_cell.length_b   1.000
_cell.length_c   1.000
_cell.angle_alpha   90.00
_cell.angle_beta   90.00
_cell.angle_gamma   90.00
#
_symmetry.space_group_name_H-M   'P 1'
#
loop_
_entity.id
_entity.type
_entity.pdbx_description
1 polymer ?
#
loop_
_entity_poly.entity_id
_entity_poly.type
_entity_poly.pdbx_seq_one_letter_code
_entity_poly.pdbx_strand_id
1 'polypeptide(L)'
;VIQFGFVTLFVASFPLAPLLALLNNIIEVRVDAWKLVTKMRRPVVSRARGIGAWADILSFIATLSVITNSCILAFTTDIIPRLVYYYGYSGSPTMHGYTEDSFSIFKISDFKEQNYPNILPAWFDPAIHTTCRYPGYRYPPDHPQAYSVTKQYWQVLTAKLAFVIAMQ
;
A
#
# COMPACT_ATOMS: atom_id res chain seq x y z
N VAL A 1 3.18 10.73 -20.74
CA VAL A 1 3.99 9.71 -20.01
C VAL A 1 3.78 9.78 -18.50
N ILE A 2 3.93 10.95 -17.86
CA ILE A 2 3.70 11.07 -16.41
C ILE A 2 2.28 10.68 -15.98
N GLN A 3 1.25 11.17 -16.67
CA GLN A 3 -0.14 10.76 -16.42
C GLN A 3 -0.35 9.25 -16.59
N PHE A 4 0.24 8.66 -17.64
CA PHE A 4 0.22 7.21 -17.85
C PHE A 4 0.88 6.46 -16.68
N GLY A 5 2.01 6.96 -16.17
CA GLY A 5 2.67 6.41 -14.97
C GLY A 5 1.77 6.47 -13.74
N PHE A 6 1.15 7.61 -13.44
CA PHE A 6 0.22 7.73 -12.31
C PHE A 6 -0.97 6.76 -12.41
N VAL A 7 -1.54 6.64 -13.60
CA VAL A 7 -2.68 5.75 -13.82
C VAL A 7 -2.27 4.29 -13.68
N THR A 8 -1.13 3.88 -14.24
CA THR A 8 -0.74 2.47 -14.27
C THR A 8 -0.09 2.00 -12.98
N LEU A 9 0.80 2.78 -12.36
CA LEU A 9 1.55 2.38 -11.15
C LEU A 9 0.67 2.30 -9.89
N PHE A 10 -0.42 3.08 -9.83
CA PHE A 10 -1.21 3.25 -8.60
C PHE A 10 -2.70 2.91 -8.76
N VAL A 11 -3.07 2.19 -9.83
CA VAL A 11 -4.48 1.81 -10.08
C VAL A 11 -5.05 0.96 -8.93
N ALA A 12 -4.23 0.11 -8.30
CA ALA A 12 -4.66 -0.72 -7.17
C ALA A 12 -5.11 0.10 -5.95
N SER A 13 -4.54 1.30 -5.77
CA SER A 13 -4.92 2.20 -4.67
C SER A 13 -6.10 3.11 -5.03
N PHE A 14 -6.20 3.52 -6.30
CA PHE A 14 -7.23 4.45 -6.75
C PHE A 14 -7.88 4.01 -8.07
N PRO A 15 -8.99 3.25 -8.03
CA PRO A 15 -9.59 2.65 -9.23
C PRO A 15 -10.23 3.67 -10.17
N LEU A 16 -10.50 4.90 -9.70
CA LEU A 16 -11.08 5.99 -10.49
C LEU A 16 -10.05 6.77 -11.31
N ALA A 17 -8.74 6.51 -11.15
CA ALA A 17 -7.68 7.19 -11.88
C ALA A 17 -7.87 7.17 -13.42
N PRO A 18 -8.25 6.04 -14.05
CA PRO A 18 -8.43 5.99 -15.51
C PRO A 18 -9.55 6.90 -16.01
N LEU A 19 -10.63 7.06 -15.22
CA LEU A 19 -11.74 7.96 -15.57
C LEU A 19 -11.30 9.41 -15.56
N LEU A 20 -10.55 9.84 -14.54
CA LEU A 20 -10.00 11.19 -14.47
C LEU A 20 -9.00 11.45 -15.58
N ALA A 21 -8.17 10.46 -15.91
CA ALA A 21 -7.24 10.53 -17.02
C ALA A 21 -7.95 10.66 -18.37
N LEU A 22 -9.08 9.96 -18.56
CA LEU A 22 -9.89 10.08 -19.77
C LEU A 22 -10.46 11.49 -19.92
N LEU A 23 -11.05 12.04 -18.85
CA LEU A 23 -11.60 13.40 -18.85
C LEU A 23 -10.51 14.43 -19.12
N ASN A 24 -9.33 14.28 -18.51
CA ASN A 24 -8.19 15.14 -18.77
C ASN A 24 -7.76 15.08 -20.24
N ASN A 25 -7.61 13.87 -20.80
CA ASN A 25 -7.22 13.68 -22.20
C ASN A 25 -8.21 14.30 -23.20
N ILE A 26 -9.53 14.25 -22.92
CA ILE A 26 -10.56 14.87 -23.77
C ILE A 26 -10.37 16.38 -23.84
N ILE A 27 -10.11 17.02 -22.69
CA ILE A 27 -9.87 18.46 -22.62
C ILE A 27 -8.51 18.81 -23.25
N GLU A 28 -7.48 18.05 -22.91
CA GLU A 28 -6.10 18.27 -23.36
C GLU A 28 -5.98 18.25 -24.89
N VAL A 29 -6.59 17.28 -25.57
CA VAL A 29 -6.60 17.22 -27.05
C VAL A 29 -7.18 18.50 -27.67
N ARG A 30 -8.23 19.08 -27.07
CA ARG A 30 -8.85 20.32 -27.58
C ARG A 30 -7.98 21.54 -27.30
N VAL A 31 -7.40 21.62 -26.11
CA VAL A 31 -6.51 22.71 -25.70
C VAL A 31 -5.24 22.73 -26.55
N ASP A 32 -4.63 21.58 -26.79
CA ASP A 32 -3.43 21.46 -27.62
C ASP A 32 -3.70 21.81 -29.08
N ALA A 33 -4.83 21.36 -29.64
CA ALA A 33 -5.24 21.75 -30.99
C ALA A 33 -5.45 23.27 -31.10
N TRP A 34 -6.13 23.88 -30.13
CA TRP A 34 -6.32 25.33 -30.10
C TRP A 34 -4.99 26.09 -29.99
N LYS A 35 -4.07 25.62 -29.14
CA LYS A 35 -2.73 26.20 -28.96
C LYS A 35 -1.91 26.13 -30.25
N LEU A 36 -1.92 24.98 -30.93
CA LEU A 36 -1.23 24.77 -32.21
C LEU A 36 -1.73 25.70 -33.31
N VAL A 37 -3.04 25.96 -33.38
CA VAL A 37 -3.65 26.77 -34.44
C VAL A 37 -3.59 28.28 -34.15
N THR A 38 -3.71 28.70 -32.88
CA THR A 38 -3.89 30.13 -32.55
C THR A 38 -2.68 30.79 -31.89
N LYS A 39 -1.81 30.04 -31.21
CA LYS A 39 -0.73 30.59 -30.37
C LYS A 39 0.68 30.29 -30.88
N MET A 40 0.85 29.28 -31.74
CA MET A 40 2.16 28.85 -32.21
C MET A 40 2.36 29.17 -33.69
N ARG A 41 3.59 29.54 -34.06
CA ARG A 41 3.98 29.66 -35.48
C ARG A 41 4.02 28.27 -36.10
N ARG A 42 3.60 28.17 -37.37
CA ARG A 42 3.55 26.90 -38.11
C ARG A 42 4.91 26.18 -38.07
N PRO A 43 5.00 24.95 -37.53
CA PRO A 43 6.22 24.17 -37.52
C PRO A 43 6.55 23.61 -38.91
N VAL A 44 7.83 23.33 -39.15
CA VAL A 44 8.28 22.62 -40.35
C VAL A 44 7.91 21.15 -40.22
N VAL A 45 7.35 20.58 -41.28
CA VAL A 45 6.92 19.18 -41.30
C VAL A 45 8.15 18.27 -41.30
N SER A 46 8.22 17.37 -40.32
CA SER A 46 9.22 16.29 -40.26
C SER A 46 8.50 14.94 -40.28
N ARG A 47 9.01 14.00 -41.09
CA ARG A 47 8.49 12.64 -41.12
C ARG A 47 9.18 11.83 -40.02
N ALA A 48 8.40 11.32 -39.07
CA ALA A 48 8.87 10.43 -38.03
C ALA A 48 8.19 9.06 -38.17
N ARG A 49 8.96 7.99 -37.94
CA ARG A 49 8.42 6.63 -37.84
C ARG A 49 8.14 6.32 -36.36
N GLY A 50 6.88 6.46 -35.95
CA GLY A 50 6.46 6.25 -34.56
C GLY A 50 6.85 7.37 -33.60
N ILE A 51 6.70 7.11 -32.30
CA ILE A 51 6.93 8.08 -31.21
C ILE A 51 8.39 8.10 -30.70
N GLY A 52 9.27 7.25 -31.23
CA GLY A 52 10.69 7.17 -30.82
C GLY A 52 10.88 6.58 -29.42
N ALA A 53 11.87 7.10 -28.67
CA ALA A 53 12.26 6.63 -27.34
C ALA A 53 11.10 6.60 -26.32
N TRP A 54 10.03 7.37 -26.55
CA TRP A 54 8.83 7.35 -25.72
C TRP A 54 8.15 5.98 -25.68
N ALA A 55 8.25 5.17 -26.74
CA ALA A 55 7.70 3.81 -26.75
C ALA A 55 8.42 2.92 -25.74
N ASP A 56 9.75 2.96 -25.70
CA ASP A 56 10.56 2.17 -24.77
C ASP A 56 10.29 2.59 -23.32
N ILE A 57 10.14 3.90 -23.07
CA ILE A 57 9.79 4.43 -21.75
C ILE A 57 8.40 3.94 -21.31
N LEU A 58 7.41 3.97 -22.19
CA LEU A 58 6.06 3.49 -21.88
C LEU A 58 6.05 1.99 -21.60
N SER A 59 6.80 1.19 -22.37
CA SER A 59 6.97 -0.24 -22.14
C SER A 59 7.62 -0.52 -20.78
N PHE A 60 8.67 0.23 -20.43
CA PHE A 60 9.33 0.09 -19.14
C PHE A 60 8.38 0.41 -17.97
N ILE A 61 7.62 1.51 -18.06
CA ILE A 61 6.63 1.88 -17.04
C ILE A 61 5.54 0.81 -16.94
N ALA A 62 5.07 0.26 -18.06
CA ALA A 62 4.08 -0.79 -18.06
C ALA A 62 4.57 -2.04 -17.32
N THR A 63 5.80 -2.50 -17.56
CA THR A 63 6.39 -3.63 -16.83
C THR A 63 6.54 -3.31 -15.33
N LEU A 64 7.03 -2.11 -14.99
CA LEU A 64 7.17 -1.68 -13.60
C LEU A 64 5.82 -1.60 -12.85
N SER A 65 4.75 -1.28 -13.57
CA SER A 65 3.40 -1.17 -13.00
C SER A 65 2.87 -2.48 -12.44
N VAL A 66 3.19 -3.63 -13.05
CA VAL A 66 2.77 -4.95 -12.54
C VAL A 66 3.39 -5.23 -11.18
N ILE A 67 4.69 -4.97 -11.04
CA ILE A 67 5.43 -5.18 -9.79
C ILE A 67 4.91 -4.22 -8.71
N THR A 68 4.72 -2.94 -9.07
CA THR A 68 4.29 -1.91 -8.11
C THR A 68 2.89 -2.18 -7.57
N ASN A 69 1.92 -2.52 -8.44
CA ASN A 69 0.57 -2.86 -7.99
C ASN A 69 0.53 -4.13 -7.13
N SER A 70 1.34 -5.14 -7.47
CA SER A 70 1.47 -6.36 -6.67
C SER A 70 2.01 -6.05 -5.26
N CYS A 71 3.03 -5.20 -5.16
CA CYS A 71 3.56 -4.73 -3.88
C CYS A 71 2.55 -3.89 -3.08
N ILE A 72 1.80 -2.99 -3.73
CA ILE A 72 0.73 -2.21 -3.09
C ILE A 72 -0.30 -3.15 -2.47
N LEU A 73 -0.79 -4.12 -3.24
CA LEU A 73 -1.77 -5.10 -2.77
C LEU A 73 -1.21 -5.95 -1.62
N ALA A 74 0.02 -6.43 -1.71
CA ALA A 74 0.61 -7.28 -0.68
C ALA A 74 0.93 -6.54 0.62
N PHE A 75 1.56 -5.36 0.53
CA PHE A 75 2.15 -4.69 1.68
C PHE A 75 1.27 -3.60 2.28
N THR A 76 0.53 -2.87 1.45
CA THR A 76 -0.28 -1.73 1.90
C THR A 76 -1.69 -2.14 2.29
N THR A 77 -2.27 -3.16 1.65
CA THR A 77 -3.64 -3.60 1.96
C THR A 77 -3.68 -4.70 3.02
N ASP A 78 -4.83 -4.82 3.70
CA ASP A 78 -5.12 -5.90 4.65
C ASP A 78 -5.65 -7.17 3.97
N ILE A 79 -5.62 -7.28 2.64
CA ILE A 79 -6.19 -8.43 1.92
C ILE A 79 -5.47 -9.71 2.33
N ILE A 80 -4.13 -9.72 2.27
CA ILE A 80 -3.33 -10.92 2.57
C ILE A 80 -3.46 -11.35 4.05
N PRO A 81 -3.28 -10.46 5.05
CA PRO A 81 -3.46 -10.87 6.45
C PRO A 81 -4.88 -11.37 6.77
N ARG A 82 -5.93 -10.75 6.20
CA ARG A 82 -7.32 -11.24 6.34
C ARG A 82 -7.51 -12.61 5.72
N LEU A 83 -6.89 -12.87 4.57
CA LEU A 83 -6.95 -14.17 3.90
C LEU A 83 -6.25 -15.26 4.74
N VAL A 84 -5.06 -14.95 5.27
CA VAL A 84 -4.32 -15.85 6.17
C VAL A 84 -5.11 -16.13 7.44
N TYR A 85 -5.73 -15.10 8.04
CA TYR A 85 -6.60 -15.28 9.20
C TYR A 85 -7.81 -16.17 8.87
N TYR A 86 -8.52 -15.87 7.78
CA TYR A 86 -9.73 -16.59 7.38
C TYR A 86 -9.48 -18.09 7.17
N TYR A 87 -8.38 -18.47 6.50
CA TYR A 87 -8.08 -19.87 6.23
C TYR A 87 -7.29 -20.59 7.33
N GLY A 88 -6.49 -19.87 8.11
CA GLY A 88 -5.56 -20.48 9.08
C GLY A 88 -5.99 -20.38 10.54
N TYR A 89 -6.80 -19.38 10.90
CA TYR A 89 -7.01 -18.98 12.30
C TYR A 89 -8.48 -18.75 12.66
N SER A 90 -9.33 -18.42 11.69
CA SER A 90 -10.75 -18.27 11.95
C SER A 90 -11.37 -19.65 12.16
N GLY A 91 -11.65 -20.00 13.42
CA GLY A 91 -12.29 -21.26 13.78
C GLY A 91 -13.71 -21.44 13.22
N SER A 92 -14.24 -20.45 12.51
CA SER A 92 -15.52 -20.46 11.79
C SER A 92 -15.34 -19.78 10.43
N PRO A 93 -16.21 -19.99 9.43
CA PRO A 93 -16.10 -19.33 8.11
C PRO A 93 -16.53 -17.85 8.16
N THR A 94 -16.19 -17.13 9.24
CA THR A 94 -16.50 -15.72 9.46
C THR A 94 -15.22 -14.92 9.69
N MET A 95 -15.28 -13.60 9.56
CA MET A 95 -14.14 -12.71 9.88
C MET A 95 -14.21 -12.19 11.34
N HIS A 96 -15.03 -12.82 12.18
CA HIS A 96 -15.26 -12.37 13.54
C HIS A 96 -13.99 -12.59 14.38
N GLY A 97 -13.53 -11.56 15.09
CA GLY A 97 -12.31 -11.61 15.90
C GLY A 97 -11.02 -11.20 15.16
N TYR A 98 -11.05 -10.93 13.85
CA TYR A 98 -9.88 -10.48 13.09
C TYR A 98 -9.21 -9.24 13.72
N THR A 99 -10.00 -8.26 14.14
CA THR A 99 -9.47 -7.04 14.76
C THR A 99 -8.69 -7.35 16.04
N GLU A 100 -9.19 -8.28 16.87
CA GLU A 100 -8.49 -8.66 18.10
C GLU A 100 -7.20 -9.43 17.84
N ASP A 101 -7.20 -10.27 16.81
CA ASP A 101 -6.03 -11.03 16.37
C ASP A 101 -4.95 -10.14 15.72
N SER A 102 -5.37 -9.14 14.94
CA SER A 102 -4.47 -8.22 14.24
C SER A 102 -3.73 -7.24 15.16
N PHE A 103 -4.20 -7.11 16.41
CA PHE A 103 -3.64 -6.20 17.41
C PHE A 103 -2.85 -6.96 18.48
N SER A 104 -1.57 -6.65 18.60
CA SER A 104 -0.73 -7.11 19.71
C SER A 104 -0.92 -6.26 20.97
N ILE A 105 -0.82 -6.91 22.13
CA ILE A 105 -0.99 -6.30 23.45
C ILE A 105 0.38 -5.88 24.01
N PHE A 106 0.44 -4.69 24.59
CA PHE A 106 1.61 -4.15 25.28
C PHE A 106 1.24 -3.68 26.69
N LYS A 107 2.04 -4.05 27.70
CA LYS A 107 1.87 -3.52 29.07
C LYS A 107 2.58 -2.18 29.18
N ILE A 108 1.87 -1.16 29.65
CA ILE A 108 2.42 0.19 29.78
C ILE A 108 3.55 0.24 30.82
N SER A 109 3.54 -0.65 31.83
CA SER A 109 4.63 -0.81 32.79
C SER A 109 5.98 -1.15 32.15
N ASP A 110 5.99 -1.74 30.96
CA ASP A 110 7.21 -2.28 30.35
C ASP A 110 7.91 -1.25 29.44
N PHE A 111 7.44 0.00 29.42
CA PHE A 111 8.16 1.10 28.78
C PHE A 111 9.51 1.32 29.47
N LYS A 112 10.57 1.44 28.66
CA LYS A 112 11.89 1.89 29.15
C LYS A 112 11.79 3.35 29.57
N GLU A 113 12.43 3.73 30.68
CA GLU A 113 12.42 5.10 31.23
C GLU A 113 12.71 6.19 30.17
N GLN A 114 13.60 5.90 29.23
CA GLN A 114 14.00 6.80 28.14
C GLN A 114 12.89 7.09 27.11
N ASN A 115 11.89 6.20 27.02
CA ASN A 115 10.80 6.25 26.04
C ASN A 115 9.48 6.73 26.66
N TYR A 116 9.49 7.19 27.93
CA TYR A 116 8.28 7.74 28.53
C TYR A 116 7.85 9.01 27.82
N PRO A 117 6.54 9.22 27.62
CA PRO A 117 6.05 10.46 27.07
C PRO A 117 6.38 11.62 28.01
N ASN A 118 7.01 12.67 27.49
CA ASN A 118 7.38 13.87 28.27
C ASN A 118 6.16 14.53 28.95
N ILE A 119 4.98 14.38 28.36
CA ILE A 119 3.69 14.78 28.92
C ILE A 119 2.90 13.50 29.11
N LEU A 120 2.69 13.08 30.36
CA LEU A 120 1.87 11.90 30.65
C LEU A 120 0.41 12.21 30.34
N PRO A 121 -0.22 11.56 29.36
CA PRO A 121 -1.65 11.70 29.15
C PRO A 121 -2.42 11.04 30.30
N ALA A 122 -3.66 11.47 30.55
CA ALA A 122 -4.45 11.02 31.70
C ALA A 122 -4.71 9.49 31.77
N TRP A 123 -4.55 8.78 30.66
CA TRP A 123 -4.67 7.32 30.58
C TRP A 123 -3.36 6.57 30.83
N PHE A 124 -2.24 7.28 30.89
CA PHE A 124 -0.91 6.71 31.08
C PHE A 124 -0.59 6.71 32.58
N ASP A 125 -1.16 5.73 33.27
CA ASP A 125 -0.84 5.46 34.67
C ASP A 125 -0.11 4.11 34.77
N PRO A 126 1.20 4.09 35.00
CA PRO A 126 1.97 2.86 35.14
C PRO A 126 1.66 2.09 36.44
N ALA A 127 0.99 2.71 37.43
CA ALA A 127 0.56 2.03 38.65
C ALA A 127 -0.71 1.21 38.45
N ILE A 128 -1.54 1.59 37.46
CA ILE A 128 -2.69 0.81 37.02
C ILE A 128 -2.19 -0.14 35.94
N HIS A 129 -2.45 -1.45 36.05
CA HIS A 129 -2.05 -2.47 35.07
C HIS A 129 -2.79 -2.28 33.72
N THR A 130 -2.52 -1.19 33.04
CA THR A 130 -3.16 -0.78 31.80
C THR A 130 -2.37 -1.37 30.63
N THR A 131 -3.10 -2.06 29.76
CA THR A 131 -2.57 -2.59 28.50
C THR A 131 -3.00 -1.72 27.34
N CYS A 132 -2.10 -1.42 26.42
CA CYS A 132 -2.45 -0.82 25.12
C CYS A 132 -2.35 -1.88 24.01
N ARG A 133 -3.09 -1.63 22.91
CA ARG A 133 -3.10 -2.48 21.72
C ARG A 133 -2.48 -1.71 20.55
N TYR A 134 -1.65 -2.36 19.76
CA TYR A 134 -0.99 -1.78 18.59
C TYR A 134 -0.99 -2.79 17.43
N PRO A 135 -1.07 -2.33 16.16
CA PRO A 135 -1.12 -3.23 15.01
C PRO A 135 0.17 -4.04 14.92
N GLY A 136 0.05 -5.37 14.92
CA GLY A 136 1.21 -6.24 14.88
C GLY A 136 0.94 -7.66 15.37
N TYR A 137 1.78 -8.58 14.90
CA TYR A 137 1.75 -9.99 15.26
C TYR A 137 2.93 -10.30 16.21
N ARG A 138 2.78 -9.92 17.47
CA ARG A 138 3.78 -10.10 18.53
C ARG A 138 3.20 -10.82 19.73
N TYR A 139 4.04 -11.59 20.42
CA TYR A 139 3.62 -12.34 21.59
C TYR A 139 3.19 -11.39 22.73
N PRO A 140 2.14 -11.78 23.49
CA PRO A 140 1.65 -10.99 24.60
C PRO A 140 2.68 -10.93 25.75
N PRO A 141 2.52 -9.97 26.67
CA PRO A 141 3.43 -9.74 27.80
C PRO A 141 3.59 -10.96 28.73
N ASP A 142 2.57 -11.83 28.83
CA ASP A 142 2.58 -12.99 29.73
C ASP A 142 3.29 -14.22 29.11
N HIS A 143 3.75 -14.11 27.86
CA HIS A 143 4.42 -15.18 27.14
C HIS A 143 5.93 -15.21 27.46
N PRO A 144 6.60 -16.38 27.53
CA PRO A 144 8.04 -16.47 27.79
C PRO A 144 8.92 -15.70 26.78
N GLN A 145 8.40 -15.49 25.57
CA GLN A 145 9.05 -14.70 24.52
C GLN A 145 8.28 -13.39 24.29
N ALA A 146 7.91 -12.68 25.37
CA ALA A 146 7.16 -11.44 25.32
C ALA A 146 7.73 -10.46 24.27
N TYR A 147 6.83 -9.80 23.53
CA TYR A 147 7.14 -8.78 22.51
C TYR A 147 7.94 -9.24 21.28
N SER A 148 8.37 -10.50 21.23
CA SER A 148 8.99 -11.08 20.02
C SER A 148 7.94 -11.38 18.95
N VAL A 149 8.39 -11.53 17.69
CA VAL A 149 7.51 -11.81 16.55
C VAL A 149 6.89 -13.21 16.64
N THR A 150 5.59 -13.33 16.34
CA THR A 150 4.91 -14.62 16.35
C THR A 150 5.18 -15.42 15.07
N LYS A 151 4.83 -16.71 15.07
CA LYS A 151 4.86 -17.53 13.84
C LYS A 151 3.92 -17.00 12.75
N GLN A 152 2.79 -16.42 13.16
CA GLN A 152 1.80 -15.82 12.26
C GLN A 152 2.39 -14.64 11.49
N TYR A 153 3.24 -13.83 12.12
CA TYR A 153 3.97 -12.76 11.44
C TYR A 153 4.72 -13.29 10.20
N TRP A 154 5.46 -14.38 10.38
CA TRP A 154 6.24 -15.00 9.31
C TRP A 154 5.35 -15.62 8.24
N GLN A 155 4.24 -16.27 8.61
CA GLN A 155 3.29 -16.81 7.64
C GLN A 155 2.64 -15.72 6.79
N VAL A 156 2.25 -14.60 7.41
CA VAL A 156 1.72 -13.44 6.69
C VAL A 156 2.78 -12.85 5.76
N LEU A 157 4.03 -12.70 6.23
CA LEU A 157 5.12 -12.19 5.40
C LEU A 157 5.41 -13.10 4.20
N THR A 158 5.48 -14.41 4.43
CA THR A 158 5.67 -15.40 3.36
C THR A 158 4.51 -15.36 2.37
N ALA A 159 3.26 -15.27 2.84
CA ALA A 159 2.10 -15.14 1.96
C ALA A 159 2.14 -13.85 1.12
N LYS A 160 2.58 -12.72 1.70
CA LYS A 160 2.77 -11.45 0.98
C LYS A 160 3.83 -11.59 -0.13
N LEU A 161 4.98 -12.19 0.17
CA LEU A 161 6.05 -12.40 -0.81
C LEU A 161 5.62 -13.39 -1.90
N ALA A 162 4.96 -14.50 -1.54
CA ALA A 162 4.44 -15.47 -2.48
C ALA A 162 3.39 -14.84 -3.42
N PHE A 163 2.53 -13.98 -2.90
CA PHE A 163 1.56 -13.24 -3.71
C PHE A 163 2.24 -12.33 -4.74
N VAL A 164 3.29 -11.59 -4.34
CA VAL A 164 4.03 -10.73 -5.28
C VAL A 164 4.67 -11.56 -6.39
N ILE A 165 5.26 -12.72 -6.07
CA ILE A 165 5.87 -13.61 -7.07
C ILE A 165 4.81 -14.21 -8.01
N ALA A 166 3.63 -14.58 -7.47
CA ALA A 166 2.56 -15.18 -8.26
C ALA A 166 1.85 -14.19 -9.20
N MET A 167 1.83 -12.90 -8.84
CA MET A 167 1.20 -11.84 -9.63
C MET A 167 2.12 -11.19 -10.67
N GLN A 168 3.45 -11.39 -10.53
CA GLN A 168 4.44 -10.97 -11.50
C GLN A 168 4.46 -11.91 -12.72
#